data_AF-A0A920M7W5-F1
#
_entry.id   AF-A0A920M7W5-F1
#
_cell.length_a   1.000
_cell.length_b   1.000
_cell.length_c   1.000
_cell.angle_alpha   90.00
_cell.angle_beta   90.00
_cell.angle_gamma   90.00
#
_symmetry.space_group_name_H-M   'P 1'
#
loop_
_entity.id
_entity.type
_entity.pdbx_description
1 polymer ?
#
loop_
_entity_poly.entity_id
_entity_poly.type
_entity_poly.pdbx_seq_one_letter_code
_entity_poly.pdbx_strand_id
1 'polypeptide(L)' 'MHGGGGVSQDFPLASMYAHMRTLRIADGPDEVHRRTVAREELKKHGGGQAPETVVTRD' A
#
# COMPACT_ATOMS: atom_id res chain seq x y z
N MET A 1 7.27 -24.10 10.65
CA MET A 1 7.86 -22.79 10.99
C MET A 1 9.30 -23.00 11.44
N HIS A 2 10.26 -22.19 11.00
CA HIS A 2 11.70 -22.49 11.06
C HIS A 2 12.38 -22.29 12.44
N GLY A 3 11.63 -21.98 13.51
CA GLY A 3 12.19 -21.81 14.86
C GLY A 3 13.38 -20.83 14.89
N GLY A 4 14.44 -21.17 15.66
CA GLY A 4 15.69 -20.39 15.69
C GLY A 4 16.41 -20.31 14.33
N GLY A 5 16.18 -21.26 13.43
CA GLY A 5 16.70 -21.22 12.06
C GLY A 5 16.09 -20.10 11.21
N GLY A 6 14.97 -19.50 11.64
CA GLY A 6 14.38 -18.34 10.95
C GLY A 6 15.12 -17.02 11.17
N VAL A 7 16.00 -16.96 12.17
CA VAL A 7 16.85 -15.79 12.49
C VAL A 7 18.35 -16.11 12.39
N SER A 8 18.69 -17.36 12.12
CA SER A 8 20.07 -17.79 11.84
C SER A 8 20.43 -17.47 10.38
N GLN A 9 21.74 -17.33 10.12
CA GLN A 9 22.28 -17.19 8.77
C GLN A 9 22.34 -18.53 8.02
N ASP A 10 22.03 -19.64 8.69
CA ASP A 10 22.03 -20.98 8.11
C ASP A 10 20.93 -21.17 7.06
N PHE A 11 19.89 -20.33 7.11
CA PHE A 11 18.77 -20.35 6.16
C PHE A 11 18.59 -18.96 5.54
N PRO A 12 18.20 -18.88 4.26
CA PRO A 12 18.05 -17.60 3.57
C PRO A 12 16.86 -16.78 4.09
N LEU A 13 16.05 -17.34 5.00
CA LEU A 13 14.81 -16.74 5.49
C LEU A 13 15.02 -15.37 6.14
N ALA A 14 16.08 -15.20 6.93
CA ALA A 14 16.40 -13.93 7.57
C ALA A 14 16.77 -12.84 6.54
N SER A 15 17.58 -13.20 5.54
CA SER A 15 17.99 -12.29 4.45
C SER A 15 16.81 -11.90 3.57
N MET A 16 15.95 -12.86 3.21
CA MET A 16 14.73 -12.61 2.42
C MET A 16 13.77 -11.67 3.15
N TYR A 17 13.56 -11.85 4.46
CA TYR A 17 12.72 -10.95 5.26
C TYR A 17 13.28 -9.53 5.30
N ALA A 18 14.58 -9.36 5.50
CA ALA A 18 15.24 -8.06 5.48
C ALA A 18 15.11 -7.39 4.10
N HIS A 19 15.35 -8.13 3.03
CA HIS A 19 15.25 -7.63 1.66
C HIS A 19 13.83 -7.15 1.32
N MET A 20 12.81 -7.94 1.67
CA MET A 20 11.39 -7.57 1.47
C MET A 20 11.00 -6.28 2.22
N ARG A 21 11.62 -6.00 3.37
CA ARG A 21 11.35 -4.77 4.12
C ARG A 21 11.98 -3.55 3.46
N THR A 22 13.16 -3.70 2.87
CA THR A 22 13.84 -2.63 2.11
C THR A 22 13.07 -2.26 0.85
N LEU A 23 12.48 -3.24 0.15
CA LEU A 23 11.72 -3.00 -1.08
C LEU A 23 10.52 -2.07 -0.88
N ARG A 24 9.92 -2.02 0.32
CA ARG A 24 8.82 -1.09 0.64
C ARG A 24 9.22 0.39 0.64
N ILE A 25 10.52 0.67 0.61
CA ILE A 25 11.07 2.03 0.58
C ILE A 25 11.65 2.36 -0.79
N ALA A 26 12.11 1.34 -1.54
CA ALA A 26 12.95 1.52 -2.72
C ALA A 26 12.25 2.20 -3.92
N ASP A 27 10.96 1.94 -4.17
CA ASP A 27 10.30 2.30 -5.44
C ASP A 27 9.30 3.47 -5.34
N GLY A 28 9.57 4.39 -4.41
CA GLY A 28 8.56 5.33 -3.93
C GLY A 28 7.80 4.63 -2.81
N PRO A 29 7.95 5.07 -1.55
CA PRO A 29 7.33 4.45 -0.38
C PRO A 29 5.88 4.09 -0.68
N ASP A 30 5.37 3.00 -0.12
CA ASP A 30 4.00 2.50 -0.37
C ASP A 30 2.94 3.63 -0.40
N GLU A 31 3.16 4.73 0.33
CA GLU A 31 2.38 5.98 0.31
C GLU A 31 2.35 6.70 -1.06
N VAL A 32 3.48 6.84 -1.75
CA VAL A 32 3.60 7.45 -3.09
C VAL A 32 2.90 6.57 -4.13
N HIS A 33 3.09 5.26 -4.04
CA HIS A 33 2.38 4.30 -4.89
C HIS A 33 0.87 4.41 -4.67
N ARG A 34 0.42 4.33 -3.41
CA ARG A 34 -1.00 4.49 -3.02
C ARG A 34 -1.58 5.83 -3.48
N ARG A 35 -0.82 6.93 -3.34
CA ARG A 35 -1.25 8.27 -3.79
C ARG A 35 -1.41 8.34 -5.31
N THR A 36 -0.54 7.66 -6.06
CA THR A 36 -0.60 7.63 -7.52
C THR A 36 -1.84 6.87 -7.98
N VAL A 37 -2.08 5.67 -7.44
CA VAL A 37 -3.30 4.88 -7.69
C VAL A 37 -4.55 5.68 -7.31
N ALA A 38 -4.59 6.27 -6.11
CA ALA A 38 -5.74 7.06 -5.65
C ALA A 38 -6.04 8.25 -6.59
N ARG A 39 -5.01 8.95 -7.08
CA ARG A 39 -5.18 10.06 -8.02
C ARG A 39 -5.75 9.59 -9.36
N GLU A 40 -5.36 8.41 -9.83
CA GLU A 40 -5.89 7.84 -11.07
C GLU A 40 -7.35 7.40 -10.90
N GLU A 41 -7.69 6.73 -9.80
CA GLU A 41 -9.07 6.32 -9.51
C GLU A 41 -10.01 7.52 -9.32
N LEU A 42 -9.57 8.57 -8.60
CA LEU A 42 -10.33 9.81 -8.45
C LEU A 42 -10.53 10.56 -9.77
N LYS A 43 -9.59 10.45 -10.72
CA LYS A 43 -9.76 11.01 -12.07
C LYS A 43 -10.79 10.21 -12.87
N LYS A 44 -10.77 8.87 -12.79
CA LYS A 44 -11.71 7.98 -13.48
C LYS A 44 -13.15 8.17 -13.00
N HIS A 45 -13.33 8.39 -11.70
CA HIS A 45 -14.65 8.52 -11.08
C HIS A 45 -15.11 9.96 -10.85
N GLY A 46 -14.36 10.95 -11.35
CA GLY A 46 -14.71 12.37 -11.25
C GLY A 46 -14.55 12.89 -9.82
N GLY A 47 -13.52 13.71 -9.58
CA GLY A 47 -13.32 14.42 -8.31
C GLY A 47 -14.40 15.47 -8.04
N GLY A 48 -15.63 15.03 -7.75
CA GLY A 48 -16.77 15.91 -7.51
C GLY A 48 -18.14 15.26 -7.58
N GLN A 49 -18.37 14.10 -6.96
CA GLN A 49 -19.72 13.77 -6.50
C GLN A 49 -19.79 14.18 -5.03
N ALA A 50 -20.11 15.46 -4.79
CA ALA A 50 -20.58 15.87 -3.47
C ALA A 50 -21.79 14.98 -3.11
N PRO A 51 -21.94 14.54 -1.85
CA PRO A 51 -23.11 13.77 -1.45
C PRO A 51 -24.34 14.58 -1.87
N GLU A 52 -25.15 14.00 -2.75
CA GLU A 52 -26.40 14.59 -3.20
C GLU A 52 -27.24 14.84 -1.95
N THR A 53 -27.18 16.07 -1.44
CA THR A 53 -28.09 16.52 -0.40
C THR A 53 -29.44 16.52 -1.08
N VAL A 54 -30.19 15.46 -0.85
CA VAL A 54 -31.62 15.37 -1.10
C VAL A 54 -32.24 16.56 -0.36
N VAL A 55 -32.35 17.69 -1.05
CA VAL A 55 -33.20 18.79 -0.64
C VAL A 55 -34.60 18.25 -0.88
N THR A 56 -35.18 17.67 0.17
CA THR A 56 -36.61 17.38 0.24
C THR A 56 -37.32 18.71 -0.04
N ARG A 57 -37.73 18.88 -1.30
CA ARG A 57 -38.82 19.77 -1.66
C ARG A 57 -40.04 19.11 -1.05
N ASP A 58 -40.56 19.72 0.03
CA ASP A 58 -41.98 19.78 0.41
C ASP A 58 -42.12 20.64 1.68
#